data_AF-A0A392R0I1-F1
#
_entry.id   AF-A0A392R0I1-F1
#
_cell.length_a   1.000
_cell.length_b   1.000
_cell.length_c   1.000
_cell.angle_alpha   90.00
_cell.angle_beta   90.00
_cell.angle_gamma   90.00
#
_symmetry.space_group_name_H-M   'P 1'
#
loop_
_entity.id
_entity.type
_entity.pdbx_description
1 polymer ?
#
loop_
_entity_poly.entity_id
_entity_poly.type
_entity_poly.pdbx_seq_one_letter_code
_entity_poly.pdbx_strand_id
1 'polypeptide(L)'
;MTAILAKAVAMTLVQHPVVNATCKDGKNFHYNNNINVAVAVAINGGLITPVLQDADKLDLYLLSQKWKELVGKARSKQLQPHEYNSGTFTLSNL
;
A
#
# COMPACT_ATOMS: atom_id res chain seq x y z
N MET A 1 -12.48 4.23 -6.63
CA MET A 1 -12.78 4.21 -5.18
C MET A 1 -11.57 3.84 -4.34
N THR A 2 -10.84 2.77 -4.68
CA THR A 2 -9.64 2.32 -3.95
C THR A 2 -8.59 3.40 -3.69
N ALA A 3 -8.29 4.28 -4.66
CA ALA A 3 -7.35 5.38 -4.45
C ALA A 3 -7.81 6.37 -3.37
N ILE A 4 -9.11 6.62 -3.23
CA ILE A 4 -9.67 7.48 -2.18
C ILE A 4 -9.49 6.81 -0.82
N LEU A 5 -9.81 5.51 -0.72
CA LEU A 5 -9.62 4.74 0.51
C LEU A 5 -8.15 4.70 0.91
N ALA A 6 -7.25 4.43 -0.04
CA ALA A 6 -5.82 4.44 0.19
C ALA A 6 -5.32 5.81 0.66
N LYS A 7 -5.79 6.91 0.05
CA LYS A 7 -5.43 8.28 0.47
C LYS A 7 -5.96 8.61 1.87
N ALA A 8 -7.21 8.25 2.16
CA ALA A 8 -7.82 8.47 3.46
C ALA A 8 -7.05 7.73 4.56
N VAL A 9 -6.77 6.44 4.35
CA VAL A 9 -5.97 5.63 5.26
C VAL A 9 -4.58 6.21 5.43
N ALA A 10 -3.90 6.59 4.34
CA ALA A 10 -2.57 7.18 4.43
C ALA A 10 -2.55 8.45 5.30
N MET A 11 -3.56 9.31 5.17
CA MET A 11 -3.69 10.51 6.00
C MET A 11 -4.00 10.20 7.47
N THR A 12 -4.75 9.14 7.74
CA THR A 12 -4.97 8.64 9.10
C THR A 12 -3.67 8.10 9.71
N LEU A 13 -2.84 7.38 8.93
CA LEU A 13 -1.58 6.82 9.40
C LEU A 13 -0.55 7.90 9.77
N VAL A 14 -0.60 9.08 9.14
CA VAL A 14 0.21 10.25 9.56
C VAL A 14 -0.12 10.66 11.00
N GLN A 15 -1.40 10.63 11.37
CA GLN A 15 -1.88 11.02 12.70
C GLN A 15 -1.71 9.90 13.73
N HIS A 16 -1.65 8.65 13.27
CA HIS A 16 -1.55 7.45 14.11
C HIS A 16 -0.33 6.59 13.75
N PRO A 17 0.91 7.09 13.97
CA PRO A 17 2.13 6.42 13.51
C PRO A 17 2.35 5.02 14.12
N VAL A 18 1.77 4.74 15.29
CA VAL A 18 1.80 3.42 15.92
C VAL A 18 1.12 2.34 15.07
N VAL A 19 0.09 2.70 14.29
CA VAL A 19 -0.61 1.76 13.40
C VAL A 19 0.22 1.42 12.16
N ASN A 20 1.11 2.34 11.75
CA ASN A 20 2.06 2.13 10.67
C ASN A 20 3.38 1.48 11.15
N ALA A 21 3.50 1.06 12.42
CA ALA A 21 4.73 0.52 12.98
C ALA A 21 4.88 -0.99 12.72
N THR A 22 6.13 -1.44 12.65
CA THR A 22 6.47 -2.86 12.55
C THR A 22 6.94 -3.37 13.92
N CYS A 23 6.40 -4.50 14.39
CA CYS A 23 6.87 -5.16 15.60
C CYS A 23 7.70 -6.39 15.23
N LYS A 24 8.98 -6.42 15.64
CA LYS A 24 9.82 -7.62 15.57
C LYS A 24 9.78 -8.34 16.92
N ASP A 25 9.52 -9.64 16.86
CA ASP A 25 9.56 -10.57 18.00
C ASP A 25 8.64 -10.18 19.18
N GLY A 26 7.61 -9.37 18.93
CA GLY A 26 6.66 -8.91 19.95
C GLY A 26 7.23 -7.89 20.95
N LYS A 27 8.49 -7.46 20.79
CA LYS A 27 9.19 -6.61 21.78
C LYS A 27 9.79 -5.35 21.18
N ASN A 28 10.21 -5.39 19.92
CA ASN A 28 10.90 -4.27 19.28
C ASN A 28 9.96 -3.60 18.29
N PHE A 29 9.50 -2.40 18.62
CA PHE A 29 8.66 -1.59 17.73
C PHE A 29 9.52 -0.64 16.92
N HIS A 30 9.38 -0.70 15.60
CA HIS A 30 10.00 0.22 14.65
C HIS A 30 8.91 1.06 13.99
N TYR A 31 8.98 2.38 14.18
CA TYR A 31 8.06 3.32 13.56
C TYR A 31 8.54 3.60 12.13
N ASN A 32 7.72 3.21 11.14
CA ASN A 32 8.05 3.43 9.74
C ASN A 32 7.80 4.90 9.37
N ASN A 33 8.81 5.56 8.80
CA ASN A 33 8.71 6.96 8.34
C ASN A 33 7.90 7.09 7.04
N ASN A 34 7.87 6.05 6.21
CA ASN A 34 7.13 6.02 4.96
C ASN A 34 5.76 5.37 5.18
N ILE A 35 4.74 5.90 4.52
CA ILE A 35 3.39 5.33 4.52
C ILE A 35 3.15 4.68 3.16
N ASN A 36 3.38 3.37 3.11
CA ASN A 36 3.28 2.57 1.91
C ASN A 36 2.04 1.68 2.01
N VAL A 37 0.99 2.03 1.26
CA VAL A 37 -0.29 1.33 1.33
C VAL A 37 -0.30 0.20 0.30
N ALA A 38 -0.15 -1.03 0.78
CA ALA A 38 -0.38 -2.24 0.00
C ALA A 38 -1.88 -2.45 -0.20
N VAL A 39 -2.30 -2.82 -1.39
CA VAL A 39 -3.72 -3.05 -1.68
C VAL A 39 -3.91 -4.42 -2.30
N ALA A 40 -4.79 -5.22 -1.72
CA ALA A 40 -5.13 -6.55 -2.19
C ALA A 40 -5.77 -6.50 -3.60
N VAL A 41 -5.17 -7.19 -4.58
CA VAL A 41 -5.69 -7.36 -5.94
C VAL A 41 -5.80 -8.84 -6.27
N ALA A 42 -7.01 -9.27 -6.61
CA ALA A 42 -7.25 -10.60 -7.15
C ALA A 42 -6.66 -10.72 -8.57
N ILE A 43 -5.93 -11.81 -8.80
CA ILE A 43 -5.33 -12.16 -10.08
C ILE A 43 -5.66 -13.61 -10.45
N ASN A 44 -5.42 -13.98 -11.71
CA ASN A 44 -5.59 -15.37 -12.13
C ASN A 44 -4.63 -16.28 -11.36
N GLY A 45 -5.18 -17.10 -10.47
CA GLY A 45 -4.46 -18.06 -9.64
C GLY A 45 -4.10 -17.57 -8.23
N GLY A 46 -4.60 -16.42 -7.76
CA GLY A 46 -4.41 -16.01 -6.37
C GLY A 46 -4.62 -14.54 -6.08
N LEU A 47 -3.87 -14.04 -5.10
CA LEU A 47 -3.89 -12.67 -4.61
C LEU A 47 -2.48 -12.09 -4.64
N ILE A 48 -2.34 -10.83 -5.04
CA ILE A 48 -1.10 -10.07 -4.89
C ILE A 48 -1.40 -8.68 -4.33
N THR A 49 -0.42 -8.09 -3.65
CA THR A 49 -0.56 -6.81 -2.95
C THR A 49 0.38 -5.75 -3.51
N PRO A 50 0.09 -5.15 -4.68
CA PRO A 50 0.82 -3.97 -5.14
C PRO A 50 0.77 -2.84 -4.11
N VAL A 51 1.86 -2.07 -4.05
CA VAL A 51 2.10 -1.06 -3.01
C VAL A 51 2.09 0.34 -3.62
N LEU A 52 1.21 1.19 -3.09
CA LEU A 52 1.25 2.63 -3.31
C LEU A 52 2.26 3.24 -2.33
N GLN A 53 3.47 3.49 -2.82
CA GLN A 53 4.54 4.08 -2.03
C GLN A 53 4.29 5.56 -1.72
N ASP A 54 4.63 5.99 -0.50
CA ASP A 54 4.46 7.36 -0.01
C ASP A 54 3.06 7.92 -0.31
N ALA A 55 2.03 7.13 -0.01
CA ALA A 55 0.63 7.45 -0.36
C ALA A 55 0.11 8.73 0.34
N ASP A 56 0.74 9.12 1.45
CA ASP A 56 0.50 10.38 2.15
C ASP A 56 1.02 11.60 1.36
N LYS A 57 2.12 11.44 0.61
CA LYS A 57 2.78 12.53 -0.14
C LYS A 57 2.17 12.77 -1.52
N LEU A 58 1.51 11.78 -2.09
CA LEU A 58 0.90 11.89 -3.42
C LEU A 58 -0.49 12.52 -3.34
N ASP A 59 -0.82 13.40 -4.29
CA ASP A 59 -2.21 13.83 -4.47
C ASP A 59 -3.10 12.68 -4.98
N LEU A 60 -4.42 12.87 -4.91
CA LEU A 60 -5.38 11.83 -5.30
C LEU A 60 -5.30 11.46 -6.78
N TYR A 61 -4.95 12.41 -7.65
CA TYR A 61 -4.85 12.19 -9.09
C TYR A 61 -3.68 11.27 -9.43
N LEU A 62 -2.48 11.61 -8.96
CA LEU A 62 -1.26 10.82 -9.12
C LEU A 62 -1.41 9.45 -8.45
N LEU A 63 -1.99 9.40 -7.25
CA LEU A 63 -2.26 8.14 -6.56
C LEU A 63 -3.20 7.24 -7.38
N SER A 64 -4.25 7.82 -7.99
CA SER A 64 -5.14 7.07 -8.87
C SER A 64 -4.46 6.60 -10.16
N GLN A 65 -3.55 7.40 -10.73
CA GLN A 65 -2.80 7.01 -11.92
C GLN A 65 -1.85 5.85 -11.62
N LYS A 66 -1.05 5.96 -10.55
CA LYS A 66 -0.17 4.88 -10.08
C LYS A 66 -0.95 3.61 -9.75
N TRP A 67 -2.11 3.75 -9.10
CA TRP A 67 -2.96 2.60 -8.80
C TRP A 67 -3.37 1.84 -10.06
N LYS A 68 -3.80 2.53 -11.11
CA LYS A 68 -4.17 1.90 -12.39
C LYS A 68 -3.00 1.17 -13.02
N GLU A 69 -1.81 1.78 -13.01
CA GLU A 69 -0.58 1.16 -13.52
C GLU A 69 -0.24 -0.12 -12.76
N LEU A 70 -0.22 -0.06 -11.43
CA LEU A 70 0.08 -1.20 -10.56
C LEU A 70 -0.93 -2.34 -10.73
N VAL A 71 -2.22 -2.04 -10.88
CA VAL A 71 -3.24 -3.05 -11.17
C VAL A 71 -3.01 -3.70 -12.53
N GLY A 72 -2.63 -2.90 -13.54
CA GLY A 72 -2.24 -3.42 -14.85
C GLY A 72 -1.08 -4.40 -14.76
N LYS A 73 0.02 -3.99 -14.10
CA LYS A 73 1.20 -4.82 -13.84
C LYS A 73 0.87 -6.07 -13.02
N ALA A 74 0.00 -5.97 -12.02
CA ALA A 74 -0.41 -7.09 -11.18
C ALA A 74 -1.10 -8.17 -12.02
N ARG A 75 -2.04 -7.76 -12.87
CA ARG A 75 -2.80 -8.67 -13.75
C ARG A 75 -1.94 -9.28 -14.84
N SER A 76 -0.94 -8.54 -15.35
CA SER A 76 0.03 -9.04 -16.34
C SER A 76 1.21 -9.79 -15.72
N LYS A 77 1.28 -9.92 -14.39
CA LYS A 77 2.41 -10.54 -13.65
C LYS A 77 3.76 -9.85 -13.90
N GLN A 78 3.74 -8.53 -14.11
CA GLN A 78 4.92 -7.70 -14.40
C GLN A 78 5.33 -6.78 -13.23
N LEU A 79 4.75 -6.97 -12.05
CA LEU A 79 5.16 -6.24 -10.86
C LEU A 79 6.61 -6.55 -10.51
N GLN A 80 7.35 -5.50 -10.22
CA GLN A 80 8.71 -5.60 -9.73
C GLN A 80 8.70 -5.93 -8.22
N PRO A 81 9.75 -6.58 -7.69
CA PRO A 81 9.83 -6.94 -6.27
C PRO A 81 9.55 -5.79 -5.29
N HIS A 82 10.04 -4.58 -5.61
CA HIS A 82 9.82 -3.40 -4.77
C HIS A 82 8.37 -2.89 -4.80
N GLU A 83 7.59 -3.24 -5.82
CA GLU A 83 6.18 -2.85 -5.97
C GLU A 83 5.23 -3.73 -5.15
N TYR A 84 5.69 -4.83 -4.54
CA TYR A 84 4.83 -5.67 -3.67
C TYR A 84 5.45 -6.04 -2.30
N ASN A 85 6.75 -5.80 -2.07
CA ASN A 85 7.43 -6.12 -0.80
C ASN A 85 7.65 -4.91 0.13
N SER A 86 7.22 -3.71 -0.26
CA SER A 86 7.50 -2.45 0.47
C SER A 86 6.34 -1.93 1.32
N GLY A 87 5.24 -2.70 1.44
CA GLY A 87 4.04 -2.29 2.15
C GLY A 87 4.25 -2.17 3.66
N THR A 88 3.76 -1.09 4.26
CA THR A 88 3.73 -0.88 5.72
C THR A 88 2.33 -1.02 6.30
N PHE A 89 1.31 -0.90 5.46
CA PHE A 89 -0.10 -1.12 5.81
C PHE A 89 -0.83 -1.78 4.65
N THR A 90 -1.79 -2.66 4.94
CA THR A 90 -2.55 -3.38 3.90
C THR A 90 -4.04 -3.01 3.94
N LEU A 91 -4.57 -2.61 2.79
CA LEU A 91 -5.98 -2.37 2.53
C LEU A 91 -6.55 -3.51 1.66
N SER A 92 -7.72 -4.03 2.01
CA SER A 92 -8.49 -4.94 1.17
C SER A 92 -9.87 -4.33 0.93
N ASN A 93 -10.27 -4.25 -0.34
CA ASN A 93 -11.57 -3.75 -0.77
C ASN A 93 -12.22 -4.83 -1.64
N LEU A 94 -12.87 -5.79 -0.97
CA LEU A 94 -13.60 -6.91 -1.55
C LEU A 94 -14.86 -6.46 -2.28
#